data_AF-H5YDT7-F1
#
_entry.id   AF-H5YDT7-F1
#
_cell.length_a   1.000
_cell.length_b   1.000
_cell.length_c   1.000
_cell.angle_alpha   90.00
_cell.angle_beta   90.00
_cell.angle_gamma   90.00
#
_symmetry.space_group_name_H-M   'P 1'
#
loop_
_entity.id
_entity.type
_entity.pdbx_description
1 polymer ?
#
loop_
_entity_poly.entity_id
_entity_poly.type
_entity_poly.pdbx_seq_one_letter_code
_entity_poly.pdbx_strand_id
1 'polypeptide(L)'
;MFVPSYEPLLKSLNSSRDQAEAAQEIKIPLPLLKLLLQIALAQVDFNEDSYLAANPDVREAVERGAIESGLMHFIGYGYFEGRRGGMAVVDEKWYLKKYPDVRLGIEAGKISSAEQHFNAAGADEGRSPNSSEEDSALQWKKVLDKN
;
A
#
# COMPACT_ATOMS: atom_id res chain seq x y z
N MET A 1 -7.16 14.83 11.21
CA MET A 1 -8.05 14.57 10.07
C MET A 1 -9.46 14.30 10.59
N PHE A 2 -10.49 14.76 9.88
CA PHE A 2 -11.89 14.49 10.24
C PHE A 2 -12.44 13.36 9.36
N VAL A 3 -12.97 12.32 9.98
CA VAL A 3 -13.74 11.26 9.32
C VAL A 3 -15.16 11.33 9.90
N PRO A 4 -16.22 11.41 9.08
CA PRO A 4 -17.59 11.44 9.59
C PRO A 4 -17.91 10.15 10.35
N SER A 5 -18.94 10.19 11.21
CA SER A 5 -19.41 8.97 11.86
C SER A 5 -19.97 7.97 10.83
N TYR A 6 -20.26 6.75 11.29
CA TYR A 6 -20.63 5.64 10.42
C TYR A 6 -21.98 5.88 9.70
N GLU A 7 -22.97 6.48 10.37
CA GLU A 7 -24.31 6.65 9.82
C GLU A 7 -24.38 7.60 8.60
N PRO A 8 -23.76 8.80 8.61
CA PRO A 8 -23.65 9.62 7.41
C PRO A 8 -22.97 8.91 6.23
N LEU A 9 -21.95 8.09 6.50
CA LEU A 9 -21.29 7.30 5.46
C LEU A 9 -22.25 6.28 4.85
N LEU A 10 -22.94 5.50 5.67
CA LEU A 10 -23.95 4.55 5.20
C LEU A 10 -25.06 5.22 4.38
N LYS A 11 -25.54 6.38 4.84
CA LYS A 11 -26.54 7.15 4.08
C LYS A 11 -26.02 7.55 2.70
N SER A 12 -24.76 7.96 2.58
CA SER A 12 -24.12 8.28 1.29
C SER A 12 -23.98 7.06 0.36
N LEU A 13 -23.93 5.86 0.93
CA LEU A 13 -23.91 4.58 0.22
C LEU A 13 -25.32 4.04 -0.08
N ASN A 14 -26.37 4.80 0.25
CA ASN A 14 -27.78 4.37 0.19
C ASN A 14 -28.07 3.11 1.03
N SER A 15 -27.45 3.02 2.22
CA SER A 15 -27.59 1.91 3.16
C SER A 15 -27.97 2.37 4.58
N SER A 16 -28.50 1.46 5.38
CA SER A 16 -28.63 1.56 6.84
C SER A 16 -27.62 0.65 7.55
N ARG A 17 -27.56 0.73 8.89
CA ARG A 17 -26.71 -0.14 9.73
C ARG A 17 -27.13 -1.61 9.56
N ASP A 18 -28.41 -1.92 9.75
CA ASP A 18 -28.94 -3.28 9.62
C ASP A 18 -28.69 -3.87 8.22
N GLN A 19 -28.83 -3.04 7.17
CA GLN A 19 -28.53 -3.46 5.80
C GLN A 19 -27.05 -3.75 5.59
N ALA A 20 -26.15 -2.93 6.15
CA ALA A 20 -24.71 -3.13 6.05
C ALA A 20 -24.22 -4.35 6.85
N GLU A 21 -24.82 -4.62 8.01
CA GLU A 21 -24.48 -5.80 8.83
C GLU A 21 -24.90 -7.12 8.19
N ALA A 22 -26.02 -7.11 7.45
CA ALA A 22 -26.49 -8.28 6.71
C ALA A 22 -25.80 -8.46 5.33
N ALA A 23 -25.15 -7.42 4.81
CA ALA A 23 -24.53 -7.43 3.49
C ALA A 23 -23.13 -8.06 3.52
N GLN A 24 -22.81 -8.85 2.50
CA GLN A 24 -21.44 -9.33 2.27
C GLN A 24 -20.57 -8.27 1.58
N GLU A 25 -21.19 -7.37 0.80
CA GLU A 25 -20.54 -6.34 0.02
C GLU A 25 -21.39 -5.07 -0.04
N ILE A 26 -20.76 -3.92 -0.26
CA ILE A 26 -21.44 -2.63 -0.46
C ILE A 26 -20.84 -1.88 -1.64
N LYS A 27 -21.68 -1.28 -2.47
CA LYS A 27 -21.24 -0.46 -3.60
C LYS A 27 -20.75 0.89 -3.12
N ILE A 28 -19.47 1.17 -3.30
CA ILE A 28 -18.85 2.44 -2.90
C ILE A 28 -18.66 3.33 -4.14
N PRO A 29 -19.10 4.61 -4.13
CA PRO A 29 -18.75 5.57 -5.17
C PRO A 29 -17.23 5.76 -5.26
N LEU A 30 -16.67 5.72 -6.48
CA LEU A 30 -15.23 5.85 -6.68
C LEU A 30 -14.59 7.07 -5.98
N PRO A 31 -15.19 8.27 -5.97
CA PRO A 31 -14.62 9.40 -5.23
C PRO A 31 -14.51 9.15 -3.72
N LEU A 32 -15.47 8.43 -3.12
CA LEU A 32 -15.42 8.08 -1.70
C LEU A 32 -14.32 7.05 -1.43
N LEU A 33 -14.19 6.02 -2.28
CA LEU A 33 -13.09 5.06 -2.18
C LEU A 33 -11.73 5.76 -2.28
N LYS A 34 -11.55 6.65 -3.26
CA LYS A 34 -10.31 7.43 -3.42
C LYS A 34 -10.01 8.28 -2.19
N LEU A 35 -11.00 8.97 -1.63
CA LEU A 35 -10.82 9.78 -0.42
C LEU A 35 -10.37 8.92 0.76
N LEU A 36 -11.02 7.76 0.99
CA LEU A 36 -10.66 6.85 2.07
C LEU A 36 -9.22 6.31 1.91
N LEU A 37 -8.81 5.99 0.68
CA LEU A 37 -7.44 5.57 0.39
C LEU A 37 -6.44 6.69 0.62
N GLN A 38 -6.71 7.91 0.15
CA GLN A 38 -5.86 9.08 0.39
C GLN A 38 -5.69 9.38 1.89
N ILE A 39 -6.76 9.22 2.65
CA ILE A 39 -6.76 9.34 4.11
C ILE A 39 -5.81 8.31 4.74
N ALA A 40 -5.90 7.05 4.34
CA ALA A 40 -5.02 5.99 4.85
C ALA A 40 -3.56 6.22 4.43
N LEU A 41 -3.33 6.60 3.17
CA LEU A 41 -2.00 6.86 2.62
C LEU A 41 -1.31 8.06 3.28
N ALA A 42 -2.07 9.04 3.77
CA ALA A 42 -1.50 10.16 4.52
C ALA A 42 -0.91 9.76 5.88
N GLN A 43 -1.09 8.51 6.32
CA GLN A 43 -0.57 8.00 7.59
C GLN A 43 0.51 6.93 7.41
N VAL A 44 0.88 6.59 6.17
CA VAL A 44 1.95 5.62 5.93
C VAL A 44 3.30 6.22 6.27
N ASP A 45 4.21 5.39 6.77
CA ASP A 45 5.62 5.76 6.87
C ASP A 45 6.17 5.86 5.44
N PHE A 46 6.50 7.08 5.02
CA PHE A 46 6.85 7.40 3.64
C PHE A 46 8.27 7.94 3.57
N ASN A 47 9.14 7.22 2.87
CA ASN A 47 10.49 7.68 2.59
C ASN A 47 10.51 8.49 1.28
N GLU A 48 10.49 9.82 1.41
CA GLU A 48 10.46 10.73 0.27
C GLU A 48 11.72 10.63 -0.60
N ASP A 49 12.91 10.56 0.00
CA ASP A 49 14.17 10.45 -0.74
C ASP A 49 14.20 9.22 -1.66
N SER A 50 13.77 8.08 -1.13
CA SER A 50 13.67 6.82 -1.88
C SER A 50 12.62 6.92 -2.99
N TYR A 51 11.47 7.55 -2.70
CA TYR A 51 10.43 7.76 -3.70
C TYR A 51 10.90 8.67 -4.84
N LEU A 52 11.55 9.79 -4.53
CA LEU A 52 12.10 10.70 -5.52
C LEU A 52 13.30 10.11 -6.28
N ALA A 53 14.02 9.15 -5.71
CA ALA A 53 15.04 8.35 -6.41
C ALA A 53 14.43 7.37 -7.42
N ALA A 54 13.32 6.73 -7.06
CA ALA A 54 12.60 5.84 -7.97
C ALA A 54 11.79 6.59 -9.05
N ASN A 55 11.47 7.87 -8.81
CA ASN A 55 10.60 8.67 -9.67
C ASN A 55 11.26 10.00 -10.08
N PRO A 56 12.21 10.00 -11.05
CA PRO A 56 12.92 11.20 -11.48
C PRO A 56 12.03 12.32 -12.01
N ASP A 57 10.90 11.97 -12.64
CA ASP A 57 9.90 12.92 -13.14
C ASP A 57 9.24 13.71 -12.00
N VAL A 58 8.94 13.03 -10.88
CA VAL A 58 8.38 13.66 -9.69
C VAL A 58 9.44 14.52 -9.00
N ARG A 59 10.68 14.03 -8.92
CA ARG A 59 11.82 14.81 -8.40
C ARG A 59 11.97 16.13 -9.13
N GLU A 60 12.02 16.11 -10.46
CA GLU A 60 12.12 17.32 -11.27
C GLU A 60 10.93 18.27 -11.02
N ALA A 61 9.71 17.73 -10.90
CA ALA A 61 8.53 18.51 -10.60
C ALA A 61 8.56 19.18 -9.22
N VAL A 62 9.15 18.51 -8.22
CA VAL A 62 9.37 19.07 -6.87
C VAL A 62 10.48 20.13 -6.89
N GLU A 63 11.62 19.86 -7.52
CA GLU A 63 12.76 20.78 -7.61
C GLU A 63 12.39 22.10 -8.30
N ARG A 64 11.51 22.06 -9.31
CA ARG A 64 11.00 23.26 -9.99
C ARG A 64 9.81 23.93 -9.28
N GLY A 65 9.38 23.41 -8.13
CA GLY A 65 8.27 23.93 -7.33
C GLY A 65 6.88 23.75 -7.94
N ALA A 66 6.71 22.82 -8.89
CA ALA A 66 5.40 22.53 -9.48
C ALA A 66 4.54 21.62 -8.58
N ILE A 67 5.17 20.87 -7.67
CA ILE A 67 4.54 20.03 -6.67
C ILE A 67 5.25 20.29 -5.33
N GLU A 68 4.51 20.30 -4.23
CA GLU A 68 5.06 20.60 -2.90
C GLU A 68 6.03 19.52 -2.39
N SER A 69 5.71 18.25 -2.62
CA SER A 69 6.51 17.11 -2.17
C SER A 69 6.22 15.82 -2.94
N GLY A 70 7.14 14.87 -2.89
CA GLY A 70 6.94 13.50 -3.35
C GLY A 70 5.79 12.80 -2.62
N LEU A 71 5.59 13.08 -1.32
CA LEU A 71 4.46 12.55 -0.55
C LEU A 71 3.12 13.07 -1.10
N MET A 72 3.03 14.37 -1.40
CA MET A 72 1.83 14.96 -1.98
C MET A 72 1.52 14.34 -3.34
N HIS A 73 2.54 14.15 -4.18
CA HIS A 73 2.38 13.43 -5.44
C HIS A 73 1.89 11.99 -5.21
N PHE A 74 2.51 11.26 -4.28
CA PHE A 74 2.17 9.86 -4.02
C PHE A 74 0.72 9.68 -3.57
N ILE A 75 0.25 10.47 -2.61
CA ILE A 75 -1.14 10.44 -2.11
C ILE A 75 -2.12 10.87 -3.22
N GLY A 76 -1.80 11.92 -3.98
CA GLY A 76 -2.69 12.46 -5.00
C GLY A 76 -2.80 11.59 -6.26
N TYR A 77 -1.67 11.01 -6.68
CA TYR A 77 -1.50 10.42 -8.01
C TYR A 77 -0.72 9.11 -7.95
N GLY A 78 0.49 9.12 -7.37
CA GLY A 78 1.44 8.02 -7.49
C GLY A 78 0.90 6.65 -7.07
N TYR A 79 0.18 6.57 -5.94
CA TYR A 79 -0.45 5.32 -5.52
C TYR A 79 -1.46 4.80 -6.55
N PHE A 80 -2.29 5.67 -7.11
CA PHE A 80 -3.30 5.32 -8.12
C PHE A 80 -2.69 5.03 -9.50
N GLU A 81 -1.47 5.50 -9.76
CA GLU A 81 -0.66 5.15 -10.92
C GLU A 81 0.08 3.81 -10.73
N GLY A 82 -0.04 3.16 -9.57
CA GLY A 82 0.68 1.93 -9.24
C GLY A 82 2.14 2.15 -8.87
N ARG A 83 2.57 3.41 -8.66
CA ARG A 83 3.90 3.69 -8.13
C ARG A 83 3.96 3.23 -6.69
N ARG A 84 5.10 2.68 -6.30
CA ARG A 84 5.32 2.23 -4.93
C ARG A 84 5.92 3.40 -4.14
N GLY A 85 5.20 3.88 -3.12
CA GLY A 85 5.71 4.87 -2.16
C GLY A 85 6.90 4.26 -1.42
N GLY A 86 7.99 5.01 -1.21
CA GLY A 86 9.27 4.49 -0.68
C GLY A 86 9.06 3.45 0.43
N MET A 87 9.08 2.18 0.05
CA MET A 87 8.30 1.11 0.70
C MET A 87 8.93 0.64 2.01
N ALA A 88 8.12 -0.13 2.73
CA ALA A 88 8.45 -0.87 3.94
C ALA A 88 9.86 -1.45 3.91
N VAL A 89 10.59 -1.22 4.99
CA VAL A 89 11.94 -1.74 5.20
C VAL A 89 11.87 -3.27 5.24
N VAL A 90 12.51 -3.91 4.26
CA VAL A 90 12.63 -5.37 4.21
C VAL A 90 13.71 -5.80 5.20
N ASP A 91 13.32 -6.51 6.26
CA ASP A 91 14.28 -7.21 7.11
C ASP A 91 14.73 -8.47 6.37
N GLU A 92 15.83 -8.38 5.64
CA GLU A 92 16.34 -9.48 4.82
C GLU A 92 16.54 -10.78 5.61
N LYS A 93 17.08 -10.71 6.83
CA LYS A 93 17.32 -11.92 7.63
C LYS A 93 16.02 -12.59 8.01
N TRP A 94 15.03 -11.82 8.44
CA TRP A 94 13.72 -12.35 8.75
C TRP A 94 13.00 -12.84 7.50
N TYR A 95 13.04 -12.08 6.41
CA TYR A 95 12.35 -12.36 5.15
C TYR A 95 12.82 -13.69 4.54
N LEU A 96 14.13 -13.91 4.46
CA LEU A 96 14.71 -15.16 3.92
C LEU A 96 14.48 -16.37 4.83
N LYS A 97 14.28 -16.15 6.14
CA LYS A 97 13.86 -17.19 7.07
C LYS A 97 12.39 -17.54 6.90
N LYS A 98 11.53 -16.53 6.72
CA LYS A 98 10.08 -16.68 6.54
C LYS A 98 9.71 -17.28 5.18
N TYR A 99 10.48 -16.94 4.15
CA TYR A 99 10.24 -17.30 2.75
C TYR A 99 11.43 -18.10 2.17
N PRO A 100 11.52 -19.42 2.46
CA PRO A 100 12.63 -20.25 2.02
C PRO A 100 12.78 -20.34 0.50
N ASP A 101 11.70 -20.19 -0.25
CA ASP A 101 11.71 -20.15 -1.72
C ASP A 101 12.52 -18.97 -2.26
N VAL A 102 12.42 -17.80 -1.64
CA VAL A 102 13.21 -16.61 -2.01
C VAL A 102 14.68 -16.82 -1.68
N ARG A 103 14.97 -17.37 -0.50
CA ARG A 103 16.34 -17.73 -0.10
C ARG A 103 16.99 -18.70 -1.10
N LEU A 104 16.28 -19.75 -1.48
CA LEU A 104 16.74 -20.70 -2.50
C LEU A 104 16.91 -20.05 -3.87
N GLY A 105 16.06 -19.09 -4.23
CA GLY A 105 16.20 -18.30 -5.45
C GLY A 105 17.45 -17.41 -5.46
N ILE A 106 17.81 -16.81 -4.32
CA ILE A 106 19.06 -16.05 -4.15
C ILE A 106 20.27 -16.98 -4.23
N GLU A 107 20.26 -18.10 -3.50
CA GLU A 107 21.34 -19.10 -3.53
C GLU A 107 21.58 -19.66 -4.95
N ALA A 108 20.53 -19.76 -5.76
CA ALA A 108 20.59 -20.16 -7.16
C ALA A 108 20.95 -19.03 -8.14
N GLY A 109 21.17 -17.80 -7.65
CA GLY A 109 21.49 -16.62 -8.48
C GLY A 109 20.34 -16.11 -9.35
N LYS A 110 19.09 -16.50 -9.06
CA LYS A 110 17.89 -16.09 -9.82
C LYS A 110 17.24 -14.82 -9.27
N ILE A 111 17.47 -14.53 -8.00
CA ILE A 111 16.96 -13.36 -7.27
C ILE A 111 18.18 -12.63 -6.72
N SER A 112 18.20 -11.30 -6.85
CA SER A 112 19.38 -10.51 -6.46
C SER A 112 19.42 -10.21 -4.96
N SER A 113 18.26 -10.01 -4.33
CA SER A 113 18.13 -9.75 -2.89
C SER A 113 16.70 -9.96 -2.41
N ALA A 114 16.50 -10.04 -1.09
CA ALA A 114 15.15 -10.07 -0.50
C ALA A 114 14.33 -8.83 -0.87
N GLU A 115 14.95 -7.66 -0.83
CA GLU A 115 14.33 -6.39 -1.21
C GLU A 115 13.90 -6.40 -2.68
N GLN A 116 14.77 -6.85 -3.58
CA GLN A 116 14.45 -6.95 -5.00
C GLN A 116 13.27 -7.88 -5.24
N HIS A 117 13.20 -9.03 -4.56
CA HIS A 117 12.05 -9.92 -4.65
C HIS A 117 10.77 -9.26 -4.12
N PHE A 118 10.82 -8.65 -2.94
CA PHE A 118 9.66 -7.97 -2.34
C PHE A 118 9.11 -6.89 -3.27
N ASN A 119 10.01 -6.09 -3.84
CA ASN A 119 9.69 -5.01 -4.77
C ASN A 119 9.19 -5.50 -6.14
N ALA A 120 9.57 -6.70 -6.58
CA ALA A 120 9.16 -7.23 -7.88
C ALA A 120 7.90 -8.11 -7.81
N ALA A 121 7.67 -8.81 -6.70
CA ALA A 121 6.59 -9.79 -6.58
C ALA A 121 6.05 -9.92 -5.15
N GLY A 122 6.92 -9.91 -4.13
CA GLY A 122 6.51 -10.26 -2.77
C GLY A 122 5.38 -9.40 -2.20
N ALA A 123 5.37 -8.09 -2.46
CA ALA A 123 4.27 -7.22 -2.02
C ALA A 123 2.92 -7.61 -2.68
N ASP A 124 2.92 -7.92 -3.97
CA ASP A 124 1.71 -8.29 -4.73
C ASP A 124 1.22 -9.70 -4.35
N GLU A 125 2.14 -10.57 -3.88
CA GLU A 125 1.81 -11.88 -3.32
C GLU A 125 1.24 -11.82 -1.89
N GLY A 126 1.17 -10.61 -1.31
CA GLY A 126 0.76 -10.36 0.08
C GLY A 126 1.78 -10.87 1.10
N ARG A 127 3.07 -10.95 0.74
CA ARG A 127 4.14 -11.28 1.70
C ARG A 127 4.42 -10.08 2.59
N SER A 128 4.78 -10.34 3.84
CA SER A 128 5.22 -9.29 4.76
C SER A 128 6.70 -8.97 4.52
N PRO A 129 7.12 -7.70 4.55
CA PRO A 129 8.53 -7.30 4.42
C PRO A 129 9.36 -7.57 5.69
N ASN A 130 8.72 -7.63 6.86
CA ASN A 130 9.37 -7.81 8.16
C ASN A 130 8.38 -8.42 9.18
N SER A 131 8.85 -8.70 10.41
CA SER A 131 8.00 -9.30 11.44
C SER A 131 6.89 -8.39 11.96
N SER A 132 7.11 -7.07 12.02
CA SER A 132 6.11 -6.14 12.57
C SER A 132 4.91 -5.95 11.65
N GLU A 133 5.08 -6.13 10.34
CA GLU A 133 4.00 -6.03 9.36
C GLU A 133 3.28 -7.37 9.07
N GLU A 134 3.68 -8.46 9.75
CA GLU A 134 3.15 -9.79 9.44
C GLU A 134 1.63 -9.87 9.63
N ASP A 135 1.12 -9.35 10.75
CA ASP A 135 -0.32 -9.33 11.03
C ASP A 135 -1.07 -8.46 10.02
N SER A 136 -0.54 -7.29 9.67
CA SER A 136 -1.10 -6.40 8.64
C SER A 136 -1.18 -7.11 7.28
N ALA A 137 -0.10 -7.75 6.84
CA ALA A 137 -0.05 -8.48 5.57
C ALA A 137 -1.05 -9.64 5.54
N LEU A 138 -1.18 -10.41 6.64
CA LEU A 138 -2.15 -11.49 6.75
C LEU A 138 -3.60 -10.99 6.71
N GLN A 139 -3.89 -9.85 7.35
CA GLN A 139 -5.21 -9.24 7.30
C GLN A 139 -5.58 -8.83 5.87
N TRP A 140 -4.67 -8.14 5.17
CA TRP A 140 -4.87 -7.75 3.77
C TRP A 140 -5.09 -8.96 2.88
N LYS A 141 -4.21 -9.96 2.98
CA LYS A 141 -4.35 -11.21 2.22
C LYS A 141 -5.70 -11.88 2.44
N LYS A 142 -6.15 -11.98 3.70
CA LYS A 142 -7.46 -12.56 4.04
C LYS A 142 -8.64 -11.78 3.45
N VAL A 143 -8.54 -10.46 3.30
CA VAL A 143 -9.60 -9.63 2.73
C VAL A 143 -9.59 -9.68 1.20
N LEU A 144 -8.41 -9.71 0.58
CA LEU A 144 -8.24 -9.68 -0.88
C LEU A 144 -8.41 -11.05 -1.55
N ASP A 145 -8.01 -12.14 -0.88
CA ASP A 145 -8.11 -13.51 -1.41
C ASP A 145 -9.52 -14.11 -1.30
N LYS A 146 -10.48 -13.39 -0.68
CA LYS A 146 -11.89 -13.80 -0.65
C LYS A 146 -12.57 -13.44 -1.98
N ASN A 147 -12.27 -14.22 -3.01
CA ASN A 147 -13.10 -14.39 -4.21
C ASN A 147 -13.18 -15.88 -4.55
#